data_AF-A0A943K7P1-F1
#
_entry.id   AF-A0A943K7P1-F1
#
_cell.length_a   1.000
_cell.length_b   1.000
_cell.length_c   1.000
_cell.angle_alpha   90.00
_cell.angle_beta   90.00
_cell.angle_gamma   90.00
#
_symmetry.space_group_name_H-M   'P 1'
#
loop_
_entity.id
_entity.type
_entity.pdbx_description
1 polymer ?
#
loop_
_entity_poly.entity_id
_entity_poly.type
_entity_poly.pdbx_seq_one_letter_code
_entity_poly.pdbx_strand_id
1 'polypeptide(L)'
;MSKPCVICGKNGFLYYPFCKEHLEMKQNGEIVKCENCGKWHLADRKCDCKKPANTFVPPEVEEEAENDSDLTCIICGEPSDGKHFCKTCYYKYKDRSVDIRITHCRETQILDEYGNCTIVAPDGRKVRSRAEYMILSWLWEKRVRTVYEQRIYYEDETTHEQKELKPDFYLPDYNLYIEYNELKSKQYLKSKEYVMNIYKSKGKKVIIMTDEDLNDIGKCLCPLLGL
;
A
#
# COMPACT_ATOMS: atom_id res chain seq x y z
N MET A 1 -12.37 31.29 -31.20
CA MET A 1 -12.76 30.59 -32.44
C MET A 1 -13.53 29.35 -32.04
N SER A 2 -14.76 29.17 -32.52
CA SER A 2 -15.58 27.99 -32.21
C SER A 2 -15.02 26.76 -32.93
N LYS A 3 -14.97 25.62 -32.22
CA LYS A 3 -14.53 24.35 -32.82
C LYS A 3 -15.57 23.87 -33.84
N PRO A 4 -15.18 23.25 -34.96
CA PRO A 4 -16.13 22.69 -35.90
C PRO A 4 -16.94 21.54 -35.25
N CYS A 5 -18.20 21.44 -35.61
CA CYS A 5 -19.13 20.43 -35.14
C CYS A 5 -18.65 19.04 -35.57
N VAL A 6 -18.57 18.11 -34.62
CA VAL A 6 -18.05 16.75 -34.86
C VAL A 6 -18.98 15.86 -35.69
N ILE A 7 -20.24 16.27 -35.92
CA ILE A 7 -21.22 15.51 -36.72
C ILE A 7 -21.30 16.01 -38.16
N CYS A 8 -21.33 17.33 -38.38
CA CYS A 8 -21.56 17.92 -39.70
C CYS A 8 -20.44 18.86 -40.20
N GLY A 9 -19.40 19.11 -39.40
CA GLY A 9 -18.27 19.97 -39.77
C GLY A 9 -18.54 21.48 -39.78
N LYS A 10 -19.81 21.93 -39.66
CA LYS A 10 -20.17 23.36 -39.55
C LYS A 10 -19.59 23.99 -38.28
N ASN A 11 -19.56 25.31 -38.18
CA ASN A 11 -19.10 26.01 -36.97
C ASN A 11 -19.88 25.55 -35.72
N GLY A 12 -19.15 25.15 -34.68
CA GLY A 12 -19.73 24.76 -33.40
C GLY A 12 -20.29 25.95 -32.63
N PHE A 13 -21.12 25.64 -31.64
CA PHE A 13 -21.78 26.60 -30.78
C PHE A 13 -20.96 26.85 -29.52
N LEU A 14 -20.45 28.07 -29.37
CA LEU A 14 -19.61 28.49 -28.24
C LEU A 14 -18.39 27.55 -28.04
N TYR A 15 -18.32 26.91 -26.87
CA TYR A 15 -17.26 25.97 -26.48
C TYR A 15 -17.63 24.50 -26.74
N TYR A 16 -18.85 24.22 -27.20
CA TYR A 16 -19.32 22.86 -27.43
C TYR A 16 -18.80 22.30 -28.75
N PRO A 17 -18.52 20.98 -28.82
CA PRO A 17 -18.10 20.32 -30.06
C PRO A 17 -19.27 20.07 -31.04
N PHE A 18 -20.41 20.77 -30.88
CA PHE A 18 -21.62 20.62 -31.69
C PHE A 18 -22.11 21.99 -32.16
N CYS A 19 -22.76 22.07 -33.33
CA CYS A 19 -23.58 23.24 -33.67
C CYS A 19 -24.88 23.22 -32.84
N LYS A 20 -25.64 24.31 -32.84
CA LYS A 20 -26.86 24.45 -32.01
C LYS A 20 -27.84 23.29 -32.23
N GLU A 21 -28.09 22.94 -33.49
CA GLU A 21 -28.95 21.82 -33.91
C GLU A 21 -28.49 20.46 -33.34
N HIS A 22 -27.23 20.07 -33.55
CA HIS A 22 -26.70 18.80 -33.03
C HIS A 22 -26.51 18.82 -31.50
N LEU A 23 -26.56 19.98 -30.84
CA LEU A 23 -26.57 20.05 -29.38
C LEU A 23 -27.98 19.73 -28.84
N GLU A 24 -29.02 20.23 -29.50
CA GLU A 24 -30.43 19.92 -29.19
C GLU A 24 -30.71 18.43 -29.48
N MET A 25 -30.27 17.89 -30.61
CA MET A 25 -30.38 16.45 -30.92
C MET A 25 -29.67 15.57 -29.89
N LYS A 26 -28.53 16.01 -29.35
CA LYS A 26 -27.85 15.30 -28.24
C LYS A 26 -28.71 15.31 -26.97
N GLN A 27 -29.32 16.45 -26.63
CA GLN A 27 -30.20 16.55 -25.45
C GLN A 27 -31.42 15.65 -25.59
N ASN A 28 -31.91 15.45 -26.81
CA ASN A 28 -33.01 14.54 -27.13
C ASN A 28 -32.59 13.06 -27.23
N GLY A 29 -31.30 12.74 -27.07
CA GLY A 29 -30.79 11.36 -27.13
C GLY A 29 -30.57 10.82 -28.55
N GLU A 30 -30.70 11.66 -29.59
CA GLU A 30 -30.52 11.29 -31.00
C GLU A 30 -29.04 11.22 -31.41
N ILE A 31 -28.13 11.72 -30.56
CA ILE A 31 -26.68 11.67 -30.77
C ILE A 31 -26.04 11.02 -29.56
N VAL A 32 -25.33 9.92 -29.82
CA VAL A 32 -24.67 9.12 -28.81
C VAL A 32 -23.16 9.17 -28.99
N LYS A 33 -22.43 9.04 -27.88
CA LYS A 33 -20.98 8.89 -27.92
C LYS A 33 -20.70 7.40 -28.00
N CYS A 34 -20.00 6.98 -29.04
CA CYS A 34 -19.53 5.61 -29.13
C CYS A 34 -18.61 5.32 -27.94
N GLU A 35 -18.98 4.33 -27.14
CA GLU A 35 -18.18 3.85 -26.02
C GLU A 35 -16.85 3.26 -26.53
N ASN A 36 -16.79 2.85 -27.81
CA ASN A 36 -15.63 2.18 -28.37
C ASN A 36 -14.46 3.10 -28.68
N CYS A 37 -14.73 4.20 -29.37
CA CYS A 37 -13.70 5.10 -29.87
C CYS A 37 -13.86 6.52 -29.35
N GLY A 38 -14.87 6.78 -28.52
CA GLY A 38 -15.19 8.11 -28.01
C GLY A 38 -15.70 9.09 -29.06
N LYS A 39 -15.94 8.66 -30.31
CA LYS A 39 -16.50 9.49 -31.38
C LYS A 39 -18.01 9.62 -31.24
N TRP A 40 -18.54 10.80 -31.51
CA TRP A 40 -19.97 11.07 -31.52
C TRP A 40 -20.56 10.71 -32.88
N HIS A 41 -21.72 10.07 -32.88
CA HIS A 41 -22.48 9.73 -34.08
C HIS A 41 -23.99 9.79 -33.80
N LEU A 42 -24.79 9.81 -34.86
CA LEU A 42 -26.25 9.71 -34.74
C LEU A 42 -26.63 8.32 -34.21
N ALA A 43 -27.64 8.27 -33.35
CA ALA A 43 -28.08 7.05 -32.67
C ALA A 43 -28.62 5.98 -33.64
N ASP A 44 -29.14 6.39 -34.79
CA ASP A 44 -29.63 5.52 -35.86
C ASP A 44 -28.51 4.90 -36.71
N ARG A 45 -27.30 5.46 -36.65
CA ARG A 45 -26.13 4.98 -37.42
C ARG A 45 -25.20 4.18 -36.54
N LYS A 46 -24.81 2.99 -37.02
CA LYS A 46 -23.73 2.21 -36.41
C LYS A 46 -22.41 2.96 -36.58
N CYS A 47 -21.57 2.95 -35.54
CA CYS A 47 -20.23 3.54 -35.61
C CYS A 47 -19.35 2.76 -36.60
N ASP A 48 -18.70 3.47 -37.53
CA ASP A 48 -17.76 2.88 -38.49
C ASP A 48 -16.39 2.51 -37.89
N CYS A 49 -16.28 2.54 -36.56
CA CYS A 49 -15.04 2.27 -35.85
C CYS A 49 -14.72 0.76 -35.85
N LYS A 50 -13.60 0.39 -36.51
CA LYS A 50 -13.07 -1.00 -36.56
C LYS A 50 -12.37 -1.47 -35.27
N LYS A 51 -12.41 -0.71 -34.18
CA LYS A 51 -11.88 -1.15 -32.88
C LYS A 51 -13.04 -1.25 -31.91
N PRO A 52 -13.20 -2.39 -31.21
CA PRO A 52 -14.25 -2.53 -30.22
C PRO A 52 -13.98 -1.58 -29.06
N ALA A 53 -15.01 -1.36 -28.24
CA ALA A 53 -14.82 -0.76 -26.95
C ALA A 53 -13.88 -1.59 -26.13
N ASN A 54 -13.41 -0.94 -25.07
CA ASN A 54 -13.31 -1.55 -23.76
C ASN A 54 -14.64 -2.22 -23.31
N THR A 55 -15.14 -3.14 -24.11
CA THR A 55 -15.72 -4.39 -23.64
C THR A 55 -14.69 -5.42 -24.02
N PHE A 56 -13.96 -5.88 -23.01
CA PHE A 56 -13.15 -7.08 -23.09
C PHE A 56 -14.10 -8.22 -23.51
N VAL A 57 -14.12 -8.53 -24.81
CA VAL A 57 -14.69 -9.77 -25.35
C VAL A 57 -13.49 -10.52 -25.92
N PRO A 58 -13.15 -11.70 -25.35
CA PRO A 58 -12.03 -12.53 -25.81
C PRO A 58 -12.20 -12.90 -27.29
N PRO A 59 -11.10 -13.25 -28.01
CA PRO A 59 -11.21 -13.74 -29.37
C PRO A 59 -12.03 -15.05 -29.38
N GLU A 60 -12.89 -15.23 -30.38
CA GLU A 60 -13.39 -16.55 -30.75
C GLU A 60 -12.19 -17.36 -31.27
N VAL A 61 -11.53 -18.03 -30.34
CA VAL A 61 -10.63 -19.15 -30.62
C VAL A 61 -11.53 -20.37 -30.74
N GLU A 62 -11.36 -21.12 -31.82
CA GLU A 62 -11.91 -22.46 -31.95
C GLU A 62 -11.68 -23.22 -30.64
N GLU A 63 -12.74 -23.83 -30.10
CA GLU A 63 -12.75 -24.49 -28.78
C GLU A 63 -11.73 -25.63 -28.71
N GLU A 64 -10.48 -25.28 -28.46
CA GLU A 64 -9.62 -26.02 -27.57
C GLU A 64 -9.65 -25.26 -26.24
N ALA A 65 -10.27 -25.86 -25.22
CA ALA A 65 -10.40 -25.27 -23.90
C ALA A 65 -9.01 -25.05 -23.27
N GLU A 66 -8.35 -23.93 -23.59
CA GLU A 66 -7.20 -23.47 -22.83
C GLU A 66 -7.71 -22.92 -21.49
N ASN A 67 -7.41 -23.70 -20.45
CA ASN A 67 -7.71 -23.43 -19.06
C ASN A 67 -6.94 -22.17 -18.60
N ASP A 68 -7.45 -20.96 -18.89
CA ASP A 68 -6.88 -19.69 -18.43
C ASP A 68 -7.22 -19.42 -16.94
N SER A 69 -7.04 -20.43 -16.08
CA SER A 69 -7.30 -20.33 -14.64
C SER A 69 -6.03 -20.22 -13.78
N ASP A 70 -4.86 -20.12 -14.40
CA ASP A 70 -3.61 -20.15 -13.66
C ASP A 70 -3.15 -18.74 -13.30
N LEU A 71 -3.92 -18.12 -12.39
CA LEU A 71 -3.41 -17.00 -11.58
C LEU A 71 -2.03 -17.40 -11.04
N THR A 72 -1.07 -16.48 -11.11
CA THR A 72 0.29 -16.69 -10.64
C THR A 72 0.50 -16.04 -9.28
N CYS A 73 1.46 -16.59 -8.53
CA CYS A 73 1.75 -16.14 -7.18
C CYS A 73 2.37 -14.74 -7.22
N ILE A 74 1.79 -13.79 -6.50
CA ILE A 74 2.30 -12.41 -6.38
C ILE A 74 3.75 -12.38 -5.89
N ILE A 75 4.17 -13.36 -5.09
CA ILE A 75 5.47 -13.37 -4.42
C ILE A 75 6.59 -13.96 -5.30
N CYS A 76 6.30 -15.01 -6.09
CA CYS A 76 7.33 -15.75 -6.81
C CYS A 76 7.05 -15.95 -8.31
N GLY A 77 5.86 -15.58 -8.79
CA GLY A 77 5.47 -15.74 -10.19
C GLY A 77 5.06 -17.16 -10.59
N GLU A 78 5.24 -18.16 -9.73
CA GLU A 78 4.83 -19.55 -10.00
C GLU A 78 3.31 -19.71 -10.09
N PRO A 79 2.78 -20.70 -10.84
CA PRO A 79 1.36 -21.01 -10.86
C PRO A 79 0.78 -21.19 -9.45
N SER A 80 -0.39 -20.62 -9.20
CA SER A 80 -1.03 -20.66 -7.89
C SER A 80 -2.47 -21.15 -7.91
N ASP A 81 -2.86 -21.89 -8.95
CA ASP A 81 -4.13 -22.64 -9.00
C ASP A 81 -5.33 -21.72 -8.68
N GLY A 82 -5.37 -20.57 -9.36
CA GLY A 82 -6.38 -19.54 -9.16
C GLY A 82 -6.27 -18.74 -7.84
N LYS A 83 -5.18 -18.84 -7.07
CA LYS A 83 -4.95 -18.07 -5.82
C LYS A 83 -3.90 -16.99 -5.97
N HIS A 84 -3.90 -15.98 -5.09
CA HIS A 84 -2.88 -14.92 -5.09
C HIS A 84 -1.50 -15.39 -4.60
N PHE A 85 -1.44 -16.52 -3.89
CA PHE A 85 -0.21 -17.11 -3.36
C PHE A 85 -0.14 -18.60 -3.66
N CYS A 86 1.01 -19.08 -4.14
CA CYS A 86 1.25 -20.52 -4.26
C CYS A 86 1.36 -21.15 -2.86
N LYS A 87 1.16 -22.46 -2.78
CA LYS A 87 1.19 -23.21 -1.50
C LYS A 87 2.46 -22.94 -0.70
N THR A 88 3.62 -22.95 -1.36
CA THR A 88 4.92 -22.73 -0.73
C THR A 88 5.03 -21.33 -0.13
N CYS A 89 4.69 -20.28 -0.90
CA CYS A 89 4.72 -18.90 -0.41
C CYS A 89 3.69 -18.67 0.70
N TYR A 90 2.50 -19.25 0.59
CA TYR A 90 1.49 -19.19 1.66
C TYR A 90 2.04 -19.76 2.96
N TYR A 91 2.53 -21.00 3.01
CA TYR A 91 3.04 -21.58 4.26
C TYR A 91 4.28 -20.86 4.80
N LYS A 92 5.11 -20.28 3.91
CA LYS A 92 6.27 -19.50 4.30
C LYS A 92 5.88 -18.20 5.02
N TYR A 93 4.76 -17.57 4.63
CA TYR A 93 4.42 -16.22 5.04
C TYR A 93 3.05 -16.06 5.73
N LYS A 94 2.24 -17.11 5.89
CA LYS A 94 0.85 -17.04 6.41
C LYS A 94 0.71 -16.42 7.80
N ASP A 95 1.77 -16.48 8.61
CA ASP A 95 1.80 -15.93 9.98
C ASP A 95 2.80 -14.77 10.10
N ARG A 96 3.18 -14.14 8.97
CA ARG A 96 4.14 -13.02 8.90
C ARG A 96 3.53 -11.84 8.13
N SER A 97 3.94 -10.62 8.49
CA SER A 97 3.73 -9.46 7.63
C SER A 97 4.79 -9.46 6.53
N VAL A 98 4.40 -9.25 5.28
CA VAL A 98 5.31 -9.19 4.13
C VAL A 98 5.03 -7.93 3.34
N ASP A 99 6.03 -7.05 3.26
CA ASP A 99 5.95 -5.86 2.43
C ASP A 99 6.39 -6.21 1.01
N ILE A 100 5.53 -5.91 0.04
CA ILE A 100 5.78 -6.15 -1.38
C ILE A 100 5.80 -4.83 -2.12
N ARG A 101 6.86 -4.62 -2.90
CA ARG A 101 6.91 -3.54 -3.88
C ARG A 101 6.50 -4.09 -5.24
N ILE A 102 5.50 -3.47 -5.85
CA ILE A 102 5.03 -3.80 -7.20
C ILE A 102 5.46 -2.67 -8.14
N THR A 103 6.26 -2.99 -9.15
CA THR A 103 6.66 -2.08 -10.23
C THR A 103 6.13 -2.56 -11.58
N HIS A 104 5.83 -1.62 -12.47
CA HIS A 104 5.33 -1.89 -13.83
C HIS A 104 4.11 -2.84 -13.90
N CYS A 105 3.33 -2.93 -12.81
CA CYS A 105 2.19 -3.83 -12.64
C CYS A 105 2.50 -5.33 -12.88
N ARG A 106 3.78 -5.74 -12.84
CA ARG A 106 4.21 -7.10 -13.18
C ARG A 106 5.41 -7.58 -12.37
N GLU A 107 6.27 -6.67 -11.96
CA GLU A 107 7.45 -7.00 -11.19
C GLU A 107 7.12 -6.88 -9.71
N THR A 108 7.44 -7.92 -8.95
CA THR A 108 7.21 -7.96 -7.51
C THR A 108 8.54 -8.22 -6.81
N GLN A 109 8.81 -7.41 -5.79
CA GLN A 109 9.96 -7.58 -4.92
C GLN A 109 9.44 -7.75 -3.50
N ILE A 110 9.77 -8.88 -2.87
CA ILE A 110 9.66 -9.01 -1.41
C ILE A 110 10.69 -8.07 -0.82
N LEU A 111 10.21 -7.06 -0.12
CA LEU A 111 11.07 -6.31 0.78
C LEU A 111 11.33 -7.27 1.94
N ASP A 112 12.59 -7.64 2.14
CA ASP A 112 12.96 -8.61 3.17
C ASP A 112 12.53 -8.14 4.56
N GLU A 113 12.70 -8.99 5.58
CA GLU A 113 12.41 -8.69 6.99
C GLU A 113 13.14 -7.43 7.51
N TYR A 114 14.06 -6.89 6.71
CA TYR A 114 14.88 -5.72 6.99
C TYR A 114 14.43 -4.48 6.20
N GLY A 115 13.42 -4.57 5.34
CA GLY A 115 13.16 -3.60 4.28
C GLY A 115 14.39 -3.44 3.40
N ASN A 116 14.28 -2.84 2.22
CA ASN A 116 15.46 -2.66 1.36
C ASN A 116 16.61 -1.84 2.01
N CYS A 117 16.52 -1.39 3.29
CA CYS A 117 17.56 -0.70 4.05
C CYS A 117 18.22 0.41 3.22
N THR A 118 17.41 1.02 2.36
CA THR A 118 17.79 2.07 1.42
C THR A 118 17.66 3.44 2.06
N ILE A 119 16.88 3.54 3.14
CA ILE A 119 16.66 4.76 3.88
C ILE A 119 17.76 4.87 4.93
N VAL A 120 18.61 5.88 4.77
CA VAL A 120 19.68 6.21 5.71
C VAL A 120 19.19 7.36 6.58
N ALA A 121 19.13 7.14 7.88
CA ALA A 121 18.76 8.13 8.87
C ALA A 121 19.88 9.18 9.07
N PRO A 122 19.59 10.34 9.69
CA PRO A 122 20.58 11.40 9.89
C PRO A 122 21.83 10.99 10.68
N ASP A 123 21.75 9.93 11.47
CA ASP A 123 22.86 9.37 12.23
C ASP A 123 23.69 8.32 11.45
N GLY A 124 23.38 8.13 10.17
CA GLY A 124 24.04 7.22 9.25
C GLY A 124 23.54 5.77 9.31
N ARG A 125 22.64 5.42 10.24
CA ARG A 125 22.07 4.08 10.30
C ARG A 125 21.03 3.86 9.20
N LYS A 126 20.92 2.62 8.74
CA LYS A 126 19.86 2.20 7.83
C LYS A 126 18.65 1.76 8.66
N VAL A 127 17.47 2.22 8.27
CA VAL A 127 16.20 1.89 8.92
C VAL A 127 15.28 1.14 7.97
N ARG A 128 14.32 0.39 8.52
CA ARG A 128 13.48 -0.53 7.73
C ARG A 128 12.24 0.15 7.18
N SER A 129 11.76 1.18 7.87
CA SER A 129 10.51 1.86 7.55
C SER A 129 10.64 3.38 7.51
N ARG A 130 9.69 4.03 6.85
CA ARG A 130 9.55 5.50 6.88
C ARG A 130 9.24 5.98 8.30
N ALA A 131 8.47 5.21 9.08
CA ALA A 131 8.15 5.52 10.46
C ALA A 131 9.40 5.57 11.34
N GLU A 132 10.25 4.52 11.27
CA GLU A 132 11.55 4.51 11.95
C GLU A 132 12.41 5.70 11.54
N TYR A 133 12.46 6.04 10.25
CA TYR A 133 13.18 7.22 9.78
C TYR A 133 12.68 8.49 10.44
N MET A 134 11.36 8.71 10.49
CA MET A 134 10.76 9.90 11.10
C MET A 134 11.05 9.99 12.60
N ILE A 135 10.86 8.89 13.33
CA ILE A 135 11.13 8.79 14.77
C ILE A 135 12.62 9.06 15.05
N LEU A 136 13.51 8.37 14.35
CA LEU A 136 14.95 8.49 14.54
C LEU A 136 15.47 9.88 14.14
N SER A 137 14.93 10.46 13.07
CA SER A 137 15.28 11.83 12.65
C SER A 137 14.88 12.86 13.71
N TRP A 138 13.70 12.71 14.31
CA TRP A 138 13.24 13.58 15.38
C TRP A 138 14.12 13.45 16.64
N LEU A 139 14.42 12.22 17.06
CA LEU A 139 15.31 11.95 18.19
C LEU A 139 16.71 12.53 17.97
N TRP A 140 17.24 12.39 16.75
CA TRP A 140 18.52 12.96 16.35
C TRP A 140 18.52 14.49 16.43
N GLU A 141 17.49 15.15 15.91
CA GLU A 141 17.34 16.61 15.97
C GLU A 141 17.31 17.11 17.42
N LYS A 142 16.61 16.39 18.31
CA LYS A 142 16.57 16.67 19.75
C LYS A 142 17.81 16.23 20.52
N ARG A 143 18.83 15.68 19.84
CA ARG A 143 20.08 15.16 20.42
C ARG A 143 19.84 14.11 21.50
N VAL A 144 18.79 13.32 21.34
CA VAL A 144 18.47 12.22 22.23
C VAL A 144 19.33 11.02 21.85
N ARG A 145 20.03 10.43 22.83
CA ARG A 145 20.83 9.23 22.58
C ARG A 145 19.91 8.05 22.29
N THR A 146 20.18 7.33 21.20
CA THR A 146 19.32 6.25 20.73
C THR A 146 20.12 5.02 20.33
N VAL A 147 19.77 3.87 20.88
CA VAL A 147 20.24 2.54 20.49
C VAL A 147 19.18 1.89 19.60
N TYR A 148 19.59 1.38 18.45
CA TYR A 148 18.70 0.73 17.50
C TYR A 148 18.60 -0.77 17.82
N GLU A 149 17.38 -1.31 17.85
CA GLU A 149 17.11 -2.74 18.07
C GLU A 149 17.79 -3.37 19.31
N GLN A 150 17.78 -2.65 20.43
CA GLN A 150 18.30 -3.20 21.69
C GLN A 150 17.41 -4.37 22.16
N ARG A 151 17.91 -5.59 22.03
CA ARG A 151 17.18 -6.80 22.38
C ARG A 151 16.89 -6.91 23.88
N ILE A 152 15.72 -7.48 24.19
CA ILE A 152 15.34 -7.88 25.55
C ILE A 152 15.08 -9.37 25.55
N TYR A 153 15.82 -10.10 26.39
CA TYR A 153 15.63 -11.54 26.56
C TYR A 153 14.67 -11.82 27.70
N TYR A 154 13.75 -12.76 27.48
CA TYR A 154 12.77 -13.19 28.47
C TYR A 154 12.49 -14.68 28.35
N GLU A 155 12.09 -15.30 29.46
CA GLU A 155 11.62 -16.67 29.48
C GLU A 155 10.10 -16.64 29.32
N ASP A 156 9.58 -17.44 28.40
CA ASP A 156 8.15 -17.58 28.20
C ASP A 156 7.54 -18.43 29.33
N GLU A 157 6.59 -17.87 30.07
CA GLU A 157 6.02 -18.49 31.27
C GLU A 157 5.29 -19.82 31.00
N THR A 158 4.86 -20.07 29.75
CA THR A 158 4.10 -21.28 29.38
C THR A 158 5.02 -22.38 28.85
N THR A 159 6.00 -21.99 28.04
CA THR A 159 6.87 -22.93 27.31
C THR A 159 8.23 -23.12 27.96
N HIS A 160 8.61 -22.26 28.91
CA HIS A 160 9.94 -22.18 29.51
C HIS A 160 11.08 -21.97 28.50
N GLU A 161 10.75 -21.52 27.29
CA GLU A 161 11.71 -21.21 26.25
C GLU A 161 12.25 -19.79 26.41
N GLN A 162 13.54 -19.62 26.11
CA GLN A 162 14.14 -18.29 26.01
C GLN A 162 13.74 -17.64 24.69
N LYS A 163 13.12 -16.46 24.79
CA LYS A 163 12.67 -15.64 23.67
C LYS A 163 13.30 -14.26 23.72
N GLU A 164 13.22 -13.55 22.59
CA GLU A 164 13.72 -12.19 22.46
C GLU A 164 12.61 -11.24 21.97
N LEU A 165 12.53 -10.06 22.59
CA LEU A 165 11.86 -8.90 22.01
C LEU A 165 12.88 -8.08 21.24
N LYS A 166 12.44 -7.57 20.08
CA LYS A 166 13.18 -6.64 19.23
C LYS A 166 12.43 -5.31 19.13
N PRO A 167 12.51 -4.46 20.16
CA PRO A 167 12.01 -3.08 20.06
C PRO A 167 12.74 -2.32 18.96
N ASP A 168 12.10 -1.32 18.35
CA ASP A 168 12.74 -0.53 17.30
C ASP A 168 13.87 0.35 17.86
N PHE A 169 13.61 1.01 19.01
CA PHE A 169 14.57 1.92 19.63
C PHE A 169 14.63 1.79 21.15
N TYR A 170 15.80 2.07 21.70
CA TYR A 170 16.02 2.24 23.13
C TYR A 170 16.73 3.57 23.43
N LEU A 171 16.17 4.32 24.37
CA LEU A 171 16.68 5.59 24.84
C LEU A 171 17.32 5.38 26.23
N PRO A 172 18.66 5.15 26.31
CA PRO A 172 19.33 4.78 27.55
C PRO A 172 19.19 5.83 28.65
N ASP A 173 19.25 7.12 28.30
CA ASP A 173 19.17 8.22 29.25
C ASP A 173 17.79 8.32 29.93
N TYR A 174 16.77 7.68 29.36
CA TYR A 174 15.39 7.70 29.85
C TYR A 174 14.88 6.32 30.30
N ASN A 175 15.69 5.27 30.11
CA ASN A 175 15.30 3.87 30.24
C ASN A 175 13.95 3.56 29.55
N LEU A 176 13.80 4.08 28.33
CA LEU A 176 12.56 4.03 27.55
C LEU A 176 12.80 3.31 26.23
N TYR A 177 11.96 2.33 25.93
CA TYR A 177 11.87 1.68 24.63
C TYR A 177 10.77 2.33 23.79
N ILE A 178 10.98 2.40 22.49
CA ILE A 178 9.99 2.86 21.52
C ILE A 178 9.76 1.72 20.53
N GLU A 179 8.50 1.39 20.31
CA GLU A 179 8.04 0.53 19.22
C GLU A 179 7.07 1.30 18.34
N TYR A 180 7.09 1.05 17.04
CA TYR A 180 6.12 1.55 16.10
C TYR A 180 5.24 0.41 15.59
N ASN A 181 3.93 0.64 15.55
CA ASN A 181 3.00 -0.35 15.01
C ASN A 181 1.74 0.29 14.41
N GLU A 182 1.33 -0.20 13.24
CA GLU A 182 0.16 0.27 12.50
C GLU A 182 -1.10 -0.57 12.76
N LEU A 183 -0.96 -1.76 13.35
CA LEU A 183 -2.05 -2.74 13.43
C LEU A 183 -3.07 -2.38 14.51
N LYS A 184 -4.37 -2.49 14.18
CA LYS A 184 -5.50 -2.25 15.11
C LYS A 184 -6.38 -3.48 15.32
N SER A 185 -5.95 -4.65 14.87
CA SER A 185 -6.77 -5.87 14.93
C SER A 185 -6.95 -6.40 16.37
N LYS A 186 -8.01 -7.17 16.64
CA LYS A 186 -8.25 -7.76 17.98
C LYS A 186 -7.12 -8.72 18.40
N GLN A 187 -6.50 -9.42 17.45
CA GLN A 187 -5.37 -10.31 17.70
C GLN A 187 -4.10 -9.52 18.04
N TYR A 188 -3.95 -8.33 17.46
CA TYR A 188 -2.89 -7.40 17.80
C TYR A 188 -3.05 -6.84 19.22
N LEU A 189 -4.26 -6.47 19.65
CA LEU A 189 -4.49 -5.98 21.02
C LEU A 189 -4.02 -6.97 22.09
N LYS A 190 -4.28 -8.27 21.90
CA LYS A 190 -3.77 -9.34 22.79
C LYS A 190 -2.25 -9.43 22.77
N SER A 191 -1.65 -9.29 21.59
CA SER A 191 -0.18 -9.30 21.44
C SER A 191 0.45 -8.06 22.10
N LYS A 192 -0.22 -6.90 22.01
CA LYS A 192 0.19 -5.64 22.62
C LYS A 192 0.22 -5.73 24.15
N GLU A 193 -0.83 -6.29 24.75
CA GLU A 193 -0.89 -6.53 26.21
C GLU A 193 0.20 -7.49 26.67
N TYR A 194 0.40 -8.59 25.93
CA TYR A 194 1.47 -9.55 26.19
C TYR A 194 2.86 -8.89 26.18
N VAL A 195 3.17 -8.12 25.13
CA VAL A 195 4.44 -7.40 25.00
C VAL A 195 4.62 -6.39 26.14
N MET A 196 3.59 -5.58 26.46
CA MET A 196 3.65 -4.64 27.58
C MET A 196 3.91 -5.33 28.92
N ASN A 197 3.32 -6.51 29.14
CA ASN A 197 3.54 -7.28 30.36
C ASN A 197 4.99 -7.78 30.46
N ILE A 198 5.63 -8.15 29.35
CA ILE A 198 7.06 -8.50 29.33
C ILE A 198 7.93 -7.29 29.71
N TYR A 199 7.67 -6.11 29.13
CA TYR A 199 8.40 -4.90 29.51
C TYR A 199 8.23 -4.59 31.00
N LYS A 200 7.00 -4.70 31.50
CA LYS A 200 6.66 -4.48 32.91
C LYS A 200 7.37 -5.47 33.83
N SER A 201 7.38 -6.76 33.50
CA SER A 201 8.05 -7.80 34.30
C SER A 201 9.57 -7.61 34.35
N LYS A 202 10.16 -7.00 33.31
CA LYS A 202 11.57 -6.63 33.26
C LYS A 202 11.90 -5.25 33.83
N GLY A 203 10.90 -4.52 34.37
CA GLY A 203 11.09 -3.17 34.91
C GLY A 203 11.51 -2.14 33.85
N LYS A 204 11.10 -2.34 32.59
CA LYS A 204 11.42 -1.47 31.47
C LYS A 204 10.22 -0.63 31.08
N LYS A 205 10.44 0.62 30.66
CA LYS A 205 9.39 1.49 30.12
C LYS A 205 9.32 1.29 28.61
N VAL A 206 8.12 1.26 28.06
CA VAL A 206 7.90 1.21 26.60
C VAL A 206 6.79 2.17 26.21
N ILE A 207 6.94 2.82 25.06
CA ILE A 207 5.86 3.50 24.34
C ILE A 207 5.69 2.82 22.98
N ILE A 208 4.44 2.55 22.62
CA ILE A 208 4.07 2.01 21.31
C ILE A 208 3.40 3.14 20.54
N MET A 209 4.06 3.62 19.49
CA MET A 209 3.61 4.69 18.62
C MET A 209 2.81 4.12 17.44
N THR A 210 1.82 4.87 16.98
CA THR A 210 1.05 4.56 15.76
C THR A 210 1.27 5.60 14.68
N ASP A 211 0.64 5.38 13.52
CA ASP A 211 0.67 6.32 12.40
C ASP A 211 0.10 7.70 12.76
N GLU A 212 -0.89 7.75 13.67
CA GLU A 212 -1.40 9.02 14.17
C GLU A 212 -0.34 9.82 14.93
N ASP A 213 0.50 9.15 15.71
CA ASP A 213 1.56 9.77 16.52
C ASP A 213 2.68 10.34 15.66
N LEU A 214 2.89 9.82 14.43
CA LEU A 214 3.89 10.34 13.50
C LEU A 214 3.58 11.75 12.99
N ASN A 215 2.30 12.17 13.02
CA ASN A 215 1.91 13.53 12.63
C ASN A 215 2.46 14.58 13.59
N ASP A 216 2.65 14.22 14.86
CA ASP A 216 3.22 15.07 15.90
C ASP A 216 3.96 14.22 16.94
N ILE A 217 5.17 13.81 16.59
CA ILE A 217 6.05 13.00 17.45
C ILE A 217 6.34 13.73 18.78
N GLY A 218 6.44 15.06 18.74
CA GLY A 218 6.73 15.88 19.92
C GLY A 218 5.63 15.78 20.97
N LYS A 219 4.36 15.80 20.55
CA LYS A 219 3.22 15.60 21.46
C LYS A 219 3.31 14.30 22.26
N CYS A 220 3.87 13.24 21.66
CA CYS A 220 3.98 11.94 22.29
C CYS A 220 5.26 11.79 23.12
N LEU A 221 6.40 12.25 22.60
CA LEU A 221 7.71 12.03 23.24
C LEU A 221 8.13 13.14 24.20
N CYS A 222 7.84 14.42 23.94
CA CYS A 222 8.27 15.51 24.84
C CYS A 222 7.83 15.31 26.31
N PRO A 223 6.58 14.90 26.61
CA PRO A 223 6.17 14.66 28.00
C PRO A 223 6.97 13.55 28.70
N LEU A 224 7.47 12.56 27.94
CA LEU A 224 8.24 11.43 28.47
C LEU A 224 9.74 11.76 28.61
N LEU A 225 10.23 12.69 27.80
CA LEU A 225 11.64 13.06 27.71
C LEU A 225 11.97 14.37 28.46
N GLY A 226 10.96 15.11 28.92
CA GLY A 226 11.14 16.39 29.60
C GLY A 226 11.72 17.47 28.68
N LEU A 227 11.30 17.47 27.41
CA LEU A 227 11.72 18.41 26.36
C LEU A 227 10.67 19.48 26.08
#